data_AF-A0A7X6QF53-F1
#
_entry.id   AF-A0A7X6QF53-F1
#
_cell.length_a   1.000
_cell.length_b   1.000
_cell.length_c   1.000
_cell.angle_alpha   90.00
_cell.angle_beta   90.00
_cell.angle_gamma   90.00
#
_symmetry.space_group_name_H-M   'P 1'
#
loop_
_entity.id
_entity.type
_entity.pdbx_description
1 polymer ?
#
loop_
_entity_poly.entity_id
_entity_poly.type
_entity_poly.pdbx_seq_one_letter_code
_entity_poly.pdbx_strand_id
1 'polypeptide(L)'
;MTDPINQNELAADEQAATCPPEHEPLVCIIKEPFVRIAKRGIVPARQKVLVYVIGFILALLVGALLIILIGKNPVTAYISMATGSFGSKTSAAETFRLAVPLLIAGVAIAFAFKMRFWNIGGEGQILAGAIFMSYLVVSMITSGVQLPAIPLHLILILAAGIGGALFGFLPAFFKTRWGTNETLFTLMLNYIAIE
;
A
#
# COMPACT_ATOMS: atom_id res chain seq x y z
N MET A 1 -4.40 -16.62 -27.73
CA MET A 1 -4.27 -17.95 -27.11
C MET A 1 -5.24 -17.95 -25.94
N THR A 2 -6.51 -18.24 -26.26
CA THR A 2 -7.64 -18.21 -25.33
C THR A 2 -7.95 -19.65 -24.96
N ASP A 3 -7.87 -19.97 -23.67
CA ASP A 3 -8.45 -21.21 -23.13
C ASP A 3 -9.93 -21.30 -23.52
N PRO A 4 -10.44 -22.46 -23.97
CA PRO A 4 -11.86 -22.63 -24.21
C PRO A 4 -12.55 -22.83 -22.87
N ILE A 5 -13.14 -21.76 -22.34
CA ILE A 5 -14.10 -21.88 -21.24
C ILE A 5 -15.29 -22.72 -21.74
N ASN A 6 -15.46 -23.86 -21.10
CA ASN A 6 -16.46 -24.87 -21.39
C ASN A 6 -17.87 -24.25 -21.31
N GLN A 7 -18.55 -24.16 -22.45
CA GLN A 7 -19.92 -23.60 -22.56
C GLN A 7 -20.97 -24.38 -21.75
N ASN A 8 -20.63 -25.57 -21.23
CA ASN A 8 -21.54 -26.36 -20.40
C ASN A 8 -21.71 -25.80 -18.97
N GLU A 9 -20.79 -24.96 -18.46
CA GLU A 9 -20.97 -24.31 -17.14
C GLU A 9 -21.86 -23.06 -17.23
N LEU A 10 -21.82 -22.33 -18.35
CA LEU A 10 -22.71 -21.18 -18.60
C LEU A 10 -24.17 -21.62 -18.83
N ALA A 11 -24.39 -22.80 -19.42
CA ALA A 11 -25.73 -23.35 -19.62
C ALA A 11 -26.40 -23.79 -18.31
N ALA A 12 -25.64 -24.12 -17.27
CA ALA A 12 -26.17 -24.54 -15.97
C ALA A 12 -26.68 -23.36 -15.10
N ASP A 13 -26.17 -22.14 -15.34
CA ASP A 13 -26.58 -20.93 -14.60
C ASP A 13 -27.85 -20.29 -15.20
N GLU A 14 -28.10 -20.47 -16.51
CA GLU A 14 -29.26 -19.90 -17.20
C GLU A 14 -30.58 -20.66 -16.89
N GLN A 15 -30.50 -21.92 -16.45
CA GLN A 15 -31.69 -22.72 -16.08
C GLN A 15 -32.17 -22.51 -14.63
N ALA A 16 -31.52 -21.66 -13.84
CA ALA A 16 -31.99 -21.29 -12.50
C ALA A 16 -32.98 -20.10 -12.49
N ALA A 17 -33.24 -19.46 -13.64
CA ALA A 17 -33.94 -18.18 -13.71
C ALA A 17 -35.32 -18.21 -14.41
N THR A 18 -36.01 -19.36 -14.46
CA THR A 18 -37.41 -19.39 -14.95
C THR A 18 -38.39 -19.31 -13.77
N CYS A 19 -38.85 -18.09 -13.47
CA CYS A 19 -40.03 -17.90 -12.60
C CYS A 19 -41.31 -18.19 -13.40
N PRO A 20 -42.27 -19.00 -12.88
CA PRO A 20 -43.58 -19.18 -13.51
C PRO A 20 -44.50 -17.95 -13.31
N PRO A 21 -45.54 -17.79 -14.15
CA PRO A 21 -46.30 -16.55 -14.29
C PRO A 21 -47.28 -16.22 -13.13
N GLU A 22 -47.07 -15.03 -12.55
CA GLU A 22 -47.96 -13.98 -12.00
C GLU A 22 -49.17 -14.21 -11.06
N HIS A 23 -49.52 -15.41 -10.55
CA HIS A 23 -50.72 -15.53 -9.68
C HIS A 23 -50.56 -16.10 -8.26
N GLU A 24 -49.35 -16.17 -7.70
CA GLU A 24 -49.15 -16.62 -6.32
C GLU A 24 -48.04 -15.81 -5.63
N PRO A 25 -48.17 -15.40 -4.35
CA PRO A 25 -47.16 -14.58 -3.68
C PRO A 25 -45.82 -15.33 -3.61
N LEU A 26 -44.89 -14.86 -4.43
CA LEU A 26 -43.54 -15.38 -4.66
C LEU A 26 -42.70 -15.42 -3.37
N VAL A 27 -42.76 -16.52 -2.63
CA VAL A 27 -41.66 -16.91 -1.75
C VAL A 27 -40.65 -17.66 -2.61
N CYS A 28 -39.81 -16.92 -3.34
CA CYS A 28 -38.66 -17.52 -3.99
C CYS A 28 -37.78 -18.14 -2.90
N ILE A 29 -37.78 -19.48 -2.82
CA ILE A 29 -36.89 -20.25 -1.95
C ILE A 29 -35.48 -20.15 -2.57
N ILE A 30 -34.82 -19.02 -2.36
CA ILE A 30 -33.39 -18.88 -2.63
C ILE A 30 -32.70 -19.69 -1.54
N LYS A 31 -32.02 -20.78 -1.92
CA LYS A 31 -31.18 -21.58 -1.02
C LYS A 31 -30.15 -20.65 -0.40
N GLU A 32 -30.31 -20.32 0.89
CA GLU A 32 -29.39 -19.41 1.55
C GLU A 32 -27.97 -20.01 1.51
N PRO A 33 -26.94 -19.25 1.08
CA PRO A 33 -25.58 -19.75 1.06
C PRO A 33 -25.11 -20.05 2.49
N PHE A 34 -24.40 -21.18 2.68
CA PHE A 34 -23.90 -21.65 3.99
C PHE A 34 -23.08 -20.61 4.76
N VAL A 35 -22.44 -19.67 4.04
CA VAL A 35 -21.73 -18.54 4.63
C VAL A 35 -22.29 -17.24 4.05
N ARG A 36 -23.08 -16.52 4.84
CA ARG A 36 -23.55 -15.19 4.49
C ARG A 36 -22.51 -14.15 4.90
N ILE A 37 -21.70 -13.71 3.95
CA ILE A 37 -20.80 -12.56 4.13
C ILE A 37 -21.65 -11.29 4.13
N ALA A 38 -22.21 -10.95 5.30
CA ALA A 38 -22.92 -9.69 5.50
C ALA A 38 -21.93 -8.61 5.98
N LYS A 39 -22.10 -7.39 5.48
CA LYS A 39 -21.40 -6.21 6.02
C LYS A 39 -21.70 -6.11 7.52
N ARG A 40 -20.68 -6.32 8.35
CA ARG A 40 -20.83 -6.24 9.81
C ARG A 40 -21.30 -4.84 10.18
N GLY A 41 -22.34 -4.75 11.02
CA GLY A 41 -22.87 -3.49 11.53
C GLY A 41 -21.86 -2.73 12.41
N ILE A 42 -22.32 -1.72 13.14
CA ILE A 42 -21.46 -0.90 14.01
C ILE A 42 -20.85 -1.79 15.09
N VAL A 43 -19.57 -2.14 14.94
CA VAL A 43 -18.83 -2.95 15.91
C VAL A 43 -18.48 -2.06 17.11
N PRO A 44 -18.78 -2.49 18.36
CA PRO A 44 -18.43 -1.71 19.55
C PRO A 44 -16.91 -1.54 19.65
N ALA A 45 -16.46 -0.38 20.13
CA ALA A 45 -15.03 -0.03 20.21
C ALA A 45 -14.20 -1.09 20.97
N ARG A 46 -14.76 -1.68 22.04
CA ARG A 46 -14.14 -2.77 22.81
C ARG A 46 -13.77 -3.97 21.93
N GLN A 47 -14.65 -4.35 21.01
CA GLN A 47 -14.41 -5.51 20.15
C GLN A 47 -13.36 -5.19 19.09
N LYS A 48 -13.28 -3.94 18.59
CA LYS A 48 -12.19 -3.51 17.69
C LYS A 48 -10.83 -3.57 18.38
N VAL A 49 -10.73 -2.99 19.57
CA VAL A 49 -9.50 -3.03 20.38
C VAL A 49 -9.10 -4.47 20.68
N LEU A 50 -10.05 -5.33 21.08
CA LEU A 50 -9.78 -6.73 21.36
C LEU A 50 -9.22 -7.46 20.14
N VAL A 51 -9.78 -7.25 18.95
CA VAL A 51 -9.28 -7.85 17.71
C VAL A 51 -7.85 -7.38 17.41
N TYR A 52 -7.56 -6.08 17.55
CA TYR A 52 -6.20 -5.57 17.34
C TYR A 52 -5.19 -6.10 18.36
N VAL A 53 -5.55 -6.18 19.64
CA VAL A 53 -4.67 -6.70 20.70
C VAL A 53 -4.39 -8.19 20.49
N ILE A 54 -5.42 -9.00 20.21
CA ILE A 54 -5.24 -10.42 19.92
C ILE A 54 -4.36 -10.61 18.69
N GLY A 55 -4.59 -9.84 17.62
CA GLY A 55 -3.77 -9.88 16.41
C GLY A 55 -2.31 -9.53 16.68
N PHE A 56 -2.06 -8.49 17.48
CA PHE A 56 -0.71 -8.09 17.89
C PHE A 56 0.01 -9.17 18.70
N ILE A 57 -0.66 -9.77 19.69
CA ILE A 57 -0.09 -10.87 20.50
C ILE A 57 0.22 -12.08 19.63
N LEU A 58 -0.70 -12.48 18.74
CA LEU A 58 -0.48 -13.60 17.82
C LEU A 58 0.72 -13.33 16.89
N ALA A 59 0.85 -12.11 16.37
CA ALA A 59 2.00 -11.73 15.54
C ALA A 59 3.33 -11.87 16.31
N LEU A 60 3.38 -11.43 17.57
CA LEU A 60 4.56 -11.64 18.43
C LEU A 60 4.82 -13.12 18.72
N LEU A 61 3.79 -13.94 18.95
CA LEU A 61 3.98 -15.37 19.18
C LEU A 61 4.53 -16.09 17.94
N VAL A 62 4.01 -15.76 16.76
CA VAL A 62 4.51 -16.31 15.49
C VAL A 62 5.95 -15.86 15.24
N GLY A 63 6.28 -14.58 15.48
CA GLY A 63 7.65 -14.10 15.39
C GLY A 63 8.58 -14.81 16.39
N ALA A 64 8.13 -15.05 17.62
CA ALA A 64 8.91 -15.72 18.64
C ALA A 64 9.20 -17.18 18.25
N LEU A 65 8.20 -17.85 17.68
CA LEU A 65 8.34 -19.20 17.13
C LEU A 65 9.44 -19.24 16.06
N LEU A 66 9.45 -18.30 15.11
CA LEU A 66 10.50 -18.21 14.09
C LEU A 66 11.89 -18.01 14.69
N ILE A 67 12.03 -17.17 15.71
CA ILE A 67 13.32 -16.90 16.37
C ILE A 67 13.83 -18.15 17.11
N ILE A 68 12.93 -18.90 17.74
CA ILE A 68 13.26 -20.18 18.40
C ILE A 68 13.73 -21.21 17.37
N LEU A 69 13.09 -21.27 16.19
CA LEU A 69 13.51 -22.17 15.10
C LEU A 69 14.94 -21.86 14.59
N ILE A 70 15.39 -20.61 14.70
CA ILE A 70 16.77 -20.18 14.38
C ILE A 70 17.74 -20.45 15.56
N GLY A 71 17.25 -20.98 16.69
CA GLY A 71 18.05 -21.31 17.86
C GLY A 71 18.43 -20.11 18.73
N LYS A 72 17.72 -18.97 18.59
CA LYS A 72 17.95 -17.76 19.40
C LYS A 72 16.83 -17.59 20.43
N ASN A 73 17.12 -16.88 21.52
CA ASN A 73 16.12 -16.57 22.54
C ASN A 73 15.24 -15.40 22.07
N PRO A 74 13.91 -15.58 21.92
CA PRO A 74 13.01 -14.56 21.39
C PRO A 74 12.90 -13.32 22.28
N VAL A 75 13.00 -13.48 23.60
CA VAL A 75 12.95 -12.35 24.55
C VAL A 75 14.16 -11.44 24.32
N THR A 76 15.35 -12.01 24.20
CA THR A 76 16.57 -11.23 23.93
C THR A 76 16.55 -10.56 22.56
N ALA A 77 15.93 -11.20 21.56
CA ALA A 77 15.78 -10.64 20.23
C ALA A 77 14.83 -9.43 20.25
N TYR A 78 13.67 -9.54 20.90
CA TYR A 78 12.74 -8.41 21.03
C TYR A 78 13.29 -7.25 21.84
N ILE A 79 14.02 -7.53 22.92
CA ILE A 79 14.72 -6.48 23.68
C ILE A 79 15.76 -5.81 22.78
N SER A 80 16.56 -6.59 22.05
CA SER A 80 17.56 -6.06 21.12
C SER A 80 16.94 -5.18 20.04
N MET A 81 15.77 -5.56 19.50
CA MET A 81 15.03 -4.75 18.54
C MET A 81 14.56 -3.42 19.16
N ALA A 82 13.99 -3.47 20.37
CA ALA A 82 13.51 -2.28 21.06
C ALA A 82 14.67 -1.33 21.43
N THR A 83 15.78 -1.85 21.94
CA THR A 83 16.99 -1.05 22.24
C THR A 83 17.70 -0.60 20.96
N GLY A 84 17.61 -1.38 19.88
CA GLY A 84 18.16 -0.99 18.58
C GLY A 84 17.44 0.20 17.98
N SER A 85 16.11 0.28 18.14
CA SER A 85 15.30 1.40 17.65
C SER A 85 15.29 2.62 18.59
N PHE A 86 15.24 2.43 19.92
CA PHE A 86 15.04 3.52 20.88
C PHE A 86 16.16 3.68 21.93
N GLY A 87 17.18 2.83 21.93
CA GLY A 87 18.20 2.80 22.99
C GLY A 87 19.15 3.99 22.99
N SER A 88 19.27 4.74 21.89
CA SER A 88 20.07 5.96 21.82
C SER A 88 19.35 7.07 21.06
N LYS A 89 19.76 8.33 21.27
CA LYS A 89 19.22 9.48 20.51
C LYS A 89 19.45 9.32 19.01
N THR A 90 20.59 8.77 18.61
CA THR A 90 20.94 8.51 17.21
C THR A 90 20.07 7.41 16.61
N SER A 91 19.87 6.29 17.33
CA SER A 91 19.00 5.19 16.93
C SER A 91 17.55 5.63 16.72
N ALA A 92 17.04 6.44 17.66
CA ALA A 92 15.71 7.00 17.56
C ALA A 92 15.59 7.96 16.36
N ALA A 93 16.58 8.84 16.18
CA ALA A 93 16.62 9.75 15.04
C ALA A 93 16.63 9.01 13.70
N GLU A 94 17.40 7.92 13.59
CA GLU A 94 17.44 7.09 12.38
C GLU A 94 16.11 6.36 12.14
N THR A 95 15.47 5.87 13.20
CA THR A 95 14.13 5.29 13.13
C THR A 95 13.13 6.29 12.57
N PHE A 96 13.15 7.55 13.04
CA PHE A 96 12.28 8.60 12.50
C PHE A 96 12.66 9.01 11.07
N ARG A 97 13.95 9.03 10.74
CA ARG A 97 14.45 9.33 9.39
C ARG A 97 13.83 8.40 8.35
N LEU A 98 13.63 7.13 8.69
CA LEU A 98 12.97 6.14 7.83
C LEU A 98 11.44 6.16 7.97
N ALA A 99 10.91 6.29 9.18
CA ALA A 99 9.48 6.21 9.44
C ALA A 99 8.69 7.39 8.85
N VAL A 100 9.21 8.61 8.95
CA VAL A 100 8.52 9.82 8.46
C VAL A 100 8.18 9.74 6.96
N PRO A 101 9.13 9.47 6.03
CA PRO A 101 8.80 9.39 4.62
C PRO A 101 7.84 8.24 4.30
N LEU A 102 7.95 7.09 5.00
CA LEU A 102 7.03 5.97 4.83
C LEU A 102 5.60 6.31 5.26
N LEU A 103 5.44 7.05 6.37
CA LEU A 103 4.13 7.51 6.83
C LEU A 103 3.50 8.50 5.85
N ILE A 104 4.28 9.46 5.35
CA ILE A 104 3.83 10.42 4.34
C ILE A 104 3.40 9.69 3.06
N ALA A 105 4.19 8.72 2.60
CA ALA A 105 3.86 7.89 1.44
C ALA A 105 2.57 7.08 1.65
N GLY A 106 2.37 6.49 2.84
CA GLY A 106 1.13 5.79 3.18
C GLY A 106 -0.11 6.69 3.09
N VAL A 107 -0.01 7.93 3.59
CA VAL A 107 -1.09 8.92 3.47
C VAL A 107 -1.33 9.32 2.01
N ALA A 108 -0.27 9.50 1.22
CA ALA A 108 -0.37 9.82 -0.20
C ALA A 108 -1.05 8.70 -1.02
N ILE A 109 -0.69 7.44 -0.76
CA ILE A 109 -1.30 6.28 -1.42
C ILE A 109 -2.78 6.12 -1.01
N ALA A 110 -3.13 6.40 0.24
CA ALA A 110 -4.54 6.39 0.68
C ALA A 110 -5.40 7.37 -0.14
N PHE A 111 -4.84 8.53 -0.52
CA PHE A 111 -5.51 9.47 -1.42
C PHE A 111 -5.65 8.92 -2.84
N ALA A 112 -4.62 8.26 -3.38
CA ALA A 112 -4.67 7.60 -4.69
C ALA A 112 -5.75 6.50 -4.78
N PHE A 113 -5.88 5.68 -3.73
CA PHE A 113 -6.91 4.64 -3.66
C PHE A 113 -8.33 5.22 -3.61
N LYS A 114 -8.52 6.41 -3.02
CA LYS A 114 -9.81 7.11 -3.06
C LYS A 114 -10.23 7.50 -4.48
N MET A 115 -9.26 7.74 -5.37
CA MET A 115 -9.47 8.02 -6.79
C MET A 115 -9.58 6.75 -7.66
N ARG A 116 -9.64 5.56 -7.06
CA ARG A 116 -9.59 4.26 -7.77
C ARG A 116 -8.35 4.12 -8.66
N PHE A 117 -7.23 4.71 -8.23
CA PHE A 117 -5.93 4.54 -8.88
C PHE A 117 -5.07 3.64 -8.00
N TRP A 118 -4.87 2.40 -8.43
CA TRP A 118 -4.12 1.39 -7.70
C TRP A 118 -2.61 1.54 -7.93
N ASN A 119 -2.03 2.55 -7.28
CA ASN A 119 -0.60 2.84 -7.30
C ASN A 119 0.18 1.93 -6.34
N ILE A 120 1.11 1.13 -6.85
CA ILE A 120 2.08 0.36 -6.06
C ILE A 120 3.52 0.87 -6.29
N GLY A 121 3.69 1.87 -7.18
CA GLY A 121 4.97 2.49 -7.55
C GLY A 121 5.47 3.59 -6.60
N GLY A 122 5.05 3.57 -5.34
CA GLY A 122 5.38 4.64 -4.38
C GLY A 122 6.88 4.75 -4.10
N GLU A 123 7.57 3.62 -4.06
CA GLU A 123 9.01 3.56 -3.82
C GLU A 123 9.82 4.27 -4.92
N GLY A 124 9.51 3.99 -6.20
CA GLY A 124 10.12 4.66 -7.33
C GLY A 124 9.81 6.15 -7.38
N GLN A 125 8.61 6.58 -6.96
CA GLN A 125 8.28 8.01 -6.86
C GLN A 125 9.11 8.74 -5.78
N ILE A 126 9.35 8.10 -4.63
CA ILE A 126 10.22 8.64 -3.59
C ILE A 126 11.65 8.78 -4.12
N LEU A 127 12.15 7.74 -4.80
CA LEU A 127 13.51 7.73 -5.36
C LEU A 127 13.68 8.76 -6.47
N ALA A 128 12.73 8.86 -7.40
CA ALA A 128 12.71 9.89 -8.45
C ALA A 128 12.70 11.31 -7.86
N GLY A 129 11.94 11.53 -6.79
CA GLY A 129 11.97 12.79 -6.03
C GLY A 129 13.34 13.07 -5.41
N ALA A 130 13.98 12.05 -4.81
CA ALA A 130 15.31 12.17 -4.24
C ALA A 130 16.38 12.50 -5.30
N ILE A 131 16.30 11.88 -6.49
CA ILE A 131 17.18 12.17 -7.63
C ILE A 131 17.02 13.62 -8.08
N PHE A 132 15.77 14.07 -8.27
CA PHE A 132 15.49 15.43 -8.75
C PHE A 132 15.95 16.50 -7.76
N MET A 133 15.70 16.27 -6.46
CA MET A 133 16.20 17.13 -5.38
C MET A 133 17.74 17.15 -5.34
N SER A 134 18.39 15.98 -5.44
CA SER A 134 19.85 15.88 -5.45
C SER A 134 20.48 16.61 -6.63
N TYR A 135 19.89 16.47 -7.83
CA TYR A 135 20.31 17.22 -9.02
C TYR A 135 20.24 18.73 -8.79
N LEU A 136 19.13 19.23 -8.22
CA LEU A 136 18.97 20.65 -7.92
C LEU A 136 20.02 21.14 -6.91
N VAL A 137 20.28 20.38 -5.83
CA VAL A 137 21.32 20.70 -4.84
C VAL A 137 22.69 20.82 -5.51
N VAL A 138 23.08 19.83 -6.33
CA VAL A 138 24.38 19.84 -7.04
C VAL A 138 24.49 21.02 -7.99
N SER A 139 23.41 21.35 -8.71
CA SER A 139 23.36 22.53 -9.57
C SER A 139 23.53 23.83 -8.79
N MET A 140 22.85 23.99 -7.64
CA MET A 140 22.96 25.19 -6.81
C MET A 140 24.37 25.36 -6.23
N ILE A 141 25.00 24.27 -5.78
CA ILE A 141 26.38 24.28 -5.29
C ILE A 141 27.34 24.72 -6.41
N THR A 142 27.19 24.16 -7.61
CA THR A 142 28.05 24.48 -8.77
C THR A 142 27.91 25.93 -9.21
N SER A 143 26.69 26.49 -9.18
CA SER A 143 26.43 27.88 -9.52
C SER A 143 26.75 28.89 -8.40
N GLY A 144 27.26 28.43 -7.25
CA GLY A 144 27.62 29.29 -6.10
C GLY A 144 26.42 29.92 -5.40
N VAL A 145 25.22 29.38 -5.60
CA VAL A 145 23.97 29.92 -5.04
C VAL A 145 23.89 29.55 -3.56
N GLN A 146 23.90 30.56 -2.68
CA GLN A 146 23.77 30.38 -1.24
C GLN A 146 22.43 30.94 -0.78
N LEU A 147 21.57 30.07 -0.24
CA LEU A 147 20.31 30.46 0.37
C LEU A 147 20.34 30.19 1.88
N PRO A 148 19.61 30.99 2.69
CA PRO A 148 19.34 30.63 4.07
C PRO A 148 18.67 29.26 4.18
N ALA A 149 18.83 28.60 5.34
CA ALA A 149 18.37 27.22 5.52
C ALA A 149 16.88 27.03 5.19
N ILE A 150 15.98 27.87 5.73
CA ILE A 150 14.53 27.69 5.56
C ILE A 150 14.08 27.71 4.09
N PRO A 151 14.37 28.76 3.29
CA PRO A 151 13.95 28.80 1.88
C PRO A 151 14.61 27.71 1.04
N LEU A 152 15.86 27.32 1.38
CA LEU A 152 16.52 26.19 0.73
C LEU A 152 15.71 24.90 0.93
N HIS A 153 15.36 24.54 2.17
CA HIS A 153 14.59 23.31 2.43
C HIS A 153 13.23 23.30 1.72
N LEU A 154 12.53 24.44 1.67
CA LEU A 154 11.25 24.53 0.95
C LEU A 154 11.41 24.27 -0.54
N ILE A 155 12.42 24.86 -1.18
CA ILE A 155 12.71 24.65 -2.60
C ILE A 155 13.07 23.18 -2.86
N LEU A 156 13.85 22.55 -1.98
CA LEU A 156 14.23 21.15 -2.12
C LEU A 156 13.03 20.19 -1.95
N ILE A 157 12.13 20.49 -1.02
CA ILE A 157 10.88 19.73 -0.84
C ILE A 157 10.01 19.84 -2.10
N LEU A 158 9.89 21.04 -2.67
CA LEU A 158 9.14 21.25 -3.92
C LEU A 158 9.79 20.51 -5.08
N ALA A 159 11.11 20.56 -5.21
CA ALA A 159 11.84 19.83 -6.25
C ALA A 159 11.63 18.31 -6.12
N ALA A 160 11.72 17.76 -4.90
CA ALA A 160 11.43 16.36 -4.66
C ALA A 160 9.99 16.00 -5.02
N GLY A 161 9.03 16.85 -4.65
CA GLY A 161 7.62 16.67 -4.99
C GLY A 161 7.37 16.68 -6.50
N ILE A 162 8.02 17.58 -7.24
CA ILE A 162 7.93 17.65 -8.70
C ILE A 162 8.54 16.40 -9.33
N GLY A 163 9.72 15.96 -8.87
CA GLY A 163 10.36 14.74 -9.37
C GLY A 163 9.47 13.50 -9.19
N GLY A 164 8.90 13.32 -8.00
CA GLY A 164 7.96 12.22 -7.73
C GLY A 164 6.65 12.34 -8.52
N ALA A 165 6.13 13.56 -8.67
CA ALA A 165 4.90 13.82 -9.44
C ALA A 165 5.09 13.52 -10.93
N LEU A 166 6.21 13.92 -11.53
CA LEU A 166 6.53 13.60 -12.93
C LEU A 166 6.65 12.09 -13.15
N PHE A 167 7.26 11.39 -12.19
CA PHE A 167 7.41 9.94 -12.26
C PHE A 167 6.06 9.23 -12.14
N GLY A 168 5.20 9.64 -11.21
CA GLY A 168 3.84 9.12 -11.06
C GLY A 168 2.88 9.57 -12.17
N PHE A 169 3.15 10.68 -12.84
CA PHE A 169 2.38 11.18 -13.96
C PHE A 169 2.49 10.26 -15.17
N LEU A 170 3.64 9.63 -15.38
CA LEU A 170 3.87 8.73 -16.50
C LEU A 170 2.82 7.60 -16.56
N PRO A 171 2.67 6.71 -15.57
CA PRO A 171 1.65 5.65 -15.61
C PRO A 171 0.22 6.22 -15.63
N ALA A 172 -0.01 7.38 -14.99
CA ALA A 172 -1.32 8.03 -15.01
C ALA A 172 -1.71 8.51 -16.41
N PHE A 173 -0.77 9.10 -17.16
CA PHE A 173 -0.97 9.54 -18.54
C PHE A 173 -1.26 8.36 -19.48
N PHE A 174 -0.50 7.27 -19.36
CA PHE A 174 -0.72 6.10 -20.19
C PHE A 174 -2.06 5.41 -19.88
N LYS A 175 -2.46 5.38 -18.60
CA LYS A 175 -3.79 4.90 -18.19
C LYS A 175 -4.90 5.73 -18.84
N THR A 176 -4.84 7.06 -18.76
CA THR A 176 -5.93 7.91 -19.29
C THR A 176 -6.01 7.87 -20.81
N ARG A 177 -4.87 7.71 -21.50
CA ARG A 177 -4.83 7.70 -22.96
C ARG A 177 -5.11 6.33 -23.60
N TRP A 178 -4.70 5.24 -22.97
CA TRP A 178 -4.76 3.88 -23.54
C TRP A 178 -5.45 2.84 -22.65
N GLY A 179 -5.90 3.19 -21.45
CA GLY A 179 -6.55 2.25 -20.54
C GLY A 179 -5.64 1.13 -20.04
N THR A 180 -4.33 1.39 -19.96
CA THR A 180 -3.35 0.40 -19.46
C THR A 180 -3.56 0.09 -17.99
N ASN A 181 -3.17 -1.12 -17.58
CA ASN A 181 -3.19 -1.53 -16.18
C ASN A 181 -2.18 -0.70 -15.37
N GLU A 182 -2.67 0.22 -14.55
CA GLU A 182 -1.83 1.11 -13.75
C GLU A 182 -1.00 0.39 -12.69
N THR A 183 -1.48 -0.73 -12.16
CA THR A 183 -0.80 -1.48 -11.12
C THR A 183 0.46 -2.12 -11.67
N LEU A 184 0.34 -2.78 -12.83
CA LEU A 184 1.51 -3.36 -13.50
C LEU A 184 2.49 -2.27 -13.95
N PHE A 185 2.00 -1.17 -14.52
CA PHE A 185 2.87 -0.08 -14.98
C PHE A 185 3.65 0.52 -13.80
N THR A 186 2.97 0.90 -12.72
CA THR A 186 3.62 1.50 -11.54
C THR A 186 4.62 0.54 -10.89
N LEU A 187 4.35 -0.77 -10.89
CA LEU A 187 5.29 -1.79 -10.43
C LEU A 187 6.53 -1.85 -11.33
N MET A 188 6.35 -1.92 -12.65
CA MET A 188 7.48 -1.94 -13.61
C MET A 188 8.33 -0.69 -13.52
N LEU A 189 7.69 0.45 -13.24
CA LEU A 189 8.38 1.71 -13.09
C LEU A 189 9.24 1.80 -11.83
N ASN A 190 8.91 1.06 -10.75
CA ASN A 190 9.82 0.93 -9.60
C ASN A 190 11.13 0.27 -10.00
N TYR A 191 11.09 -0.81 -10.79
CA TYR A 191 12.31 -1.47 -11.26
C TYR A 191 13.19 -0.50 -12.03
N ILE A 192 12.62 0.31 -12.93
CA ILE A 192 13.38 1.33 -13.68
C ILE A 192 14.01 2.38 -12.75
N ALA A 193 13.39 2.67 -11.61
CA ALA A 193 13.95 3.64 -10.66
C ALA A 193 15.11 3.05 -9.85
N ILE A 194 15.00 1.78 -9.45
CA ILE A 194 15.85 1.15 -8.42
C ILE A 194 16.99 0.32 -9.03
N GLU A 195 16.71 -0.42 -10.11
CA GLU A 195 17.59 -1.42 -10.74
C GLU A 195 18.17 -0.90 -12.07
#